data_AF-A0A842R6L4-F1
#
_entry.id   AF-A0A842R6L4-F1
#
_cell.length_a   1.000
_cell.length_b   1.000
_cell.length_c   1.000
_cell.angle_alpha   90.00
_cell.angle_beta   90.00
_cell.angle_gamma   90.00
#
_symmetry.space_group_name_H-M   'P 1'
#
loop_
_entity.id
_entity.type
_entity.pdbx_description
1 polymer ?
#
loop_
_entity_poly.entity_id
_entity_poly.type
_entity_poly.pdbx_seq_one_letter_code
_entity_poly.pdbx_strand_id
1 'polypeptide(L)'
;MSKAKKSTKEKRPFLERLPSNLPFPPLIRRPDYQLRRVKIEMPRTIPTGLIVAVVLVGILFIYVGGTYDLTQDPLAFGGDQQGNPVVISQQLDHQFLVEGLAAGFLMFLGAGGFFLIYYSTQYAYSPKNSTILLLVGIGTVIIAWVSIMSMMRAKGL
;
A
#
# COMPACT_ATOMS: atom_id res chain seq x y z
N MET A 1 49.28 -38.95 32.80
CA MET A 1 47.98 -38.23 32.74
C MET A 1 48.18 -36.90 32.01
N SER A 2 47.97 -36.88 30.69
CA SER A 2 48.15 -35.67 29.86
C SER A 2 46.80 -35.00 29.66
N LYS A 3 46.66 -33.76 30.16
CA LYS A 3 45.43 -32.97 30.05
C LYS A 3 45.19 -32.61 28.58
N ALA A 4 44.13 -33.16 28.00
CA ALA A 4 43.60 -32.76 26.71
C ALA A 4 43.19 -31.27 26.76
N LYS A 5 43.98 -30.42 26.08
CA LYS A 5 43.71 -28.99 25.95
C LYS A 5 42.53 -28.82 25.00
N LYS A 6 41.35 -28.61 25.57
CA LYS A 6 40.09 -28.28 24.89
C LYS A 6 40.35 -27.09 23.96
N SER A 7 40.32 -27.31 22.64
CA SER A 7 40.53 -26.25 21.66
C SER A 7 39.36 -25.28 21.73
N THR A 8 39.56 -24.15 22.40
CA THR A 8 38.70 -22.98 22.31
C THR A 8 38.54 -22.66 20.82
N LYS A 9 37.35 -22.89 20.27
CA LYS A 9 36.98 -22.57 18.88
C LYS A 9 36.91 -21.04 18.76
N GLU A 10 38.08 -20.42 18.74
CA GLU A 10 38.25 -19.01 18.48
C GLU A 10 37.69 -18.72 17.09
N LYS A 11 36.79 -17.75 16.99
CA LYS A 11 36.07 -17.41 15.76
C LYS A 11 37.02 -16.68 14.81
N ARG A 12 37.98 -17.41 14.25
CA ARG A 12 38.84 -16.90 13.18
C ARG A 12 37.96 -16.38 12.03
N PRO A 13 38.33 -15.24 11.43
CA PRO A 13 37.60 -14.68 10.29
C PRO A 13 37.47 -15.73 9.20
N PHE A 14 36.35 -15.70 8.46
CA PHE A 14 35.97 -16.74 7.49
C PHE A 14 37.09 -17.09 6.50
N LEU A 15 37.88 -16.10 6.09
CA LEU A 15 38.98 -16.23 5.15
C LEU A 15 40.12 -17.14 5.63
N GLU A 16 40.32 -17.26 6.93
CA GLU A 16 41.36 -18.13 7.51
C GLU A 16 40.92 -19.60 7.60
N ARG A 17 39.62 -19.86 7.38
CA ARG A 17 39.06 -21.22 7.31
C ARG A 17 39.11 -21.80 5.90
N LEU A 18 39.37 -20.97 4.89
CA LEU A 18 39.44 -21.42 3.51
C LEU A 18 40.78 -22.15 3.28
N PRO A 19 40.77 -23.29 2.57
CA PRO A 19 42.01 -23.98 2.22
C PRO A 19 42.92 -23.03 1.45
N SER A 20 44.21 -22.98 1.80
CA SER A 20 45.15 -21.97 1.28
C SER A 20 45.38 -22.01 -0.23
N ASN A 21 44.93 -23.07 -0.90
CA ASN A 21 45.10 -23.38 -2.32
C ASN A 21 44.05 -22.76 -3.27
N LEU A 22 43.49 -21.59 -2.95
CA LEU A 22 42.67 -20.88 -3.94
C LEU A 22 43.57 -20.37 -5.08
N PRO A 23 43.20 -20.60 -6.36
CA PRO A 23 43.99 -20.20 -7.53
C PRO A 23 43.84 -18.70 -7.80
N PHE A 24 44.31 -17.86 -6.87
CA PHE A 24 44.45 -16.44 -7.12
C PHE A 24 45.77 -16.22 -7.88
N PRO A 25 45.74 -15.64 -9.09
CA PRO A 25 46.96 -15.29 -9.80
C PRO A 25 47.80 -14.33 -8.94
N PRO A 26 49.15 -14.44 -8.96
CA PRO A 26 50.04 -13.68 -8.08
C PRO A 26 49.97 -12.16 -8.26
N LEU A 27 49.29 -11.69 -9.32
CA LEU A 27 49.09 -10.29 -9.63
C LEU A 27 47.91 -9.64 -8.88
N ILE A 28 47.01 -10.43 -8.28
CA ILE A 28 45.79 -9.92 -7.63
C ILE A 28 45.83 -10.25 -6.13
N ARG A 29 45.86 -9.21 -5.30
CA ARG A 29 45.78 -9.34 -3.83
C ARG A 29 44.41 -9.90 -3.45
N ARG A 30 44.39 -10.91 -2.56
CA ARG A 30 43.16 -11.54 -2.07
C ARG A 30 42.19 -10.46 -1.56
N PRO A 31 40.98 -10.35 -2.12
CA PRO A 31 40.02 -9.37 -1.65
C PRO A 31 39.46 -9.80 -0.29
N ASP A 32 39.63 -8.95 0.72
CA ASP A 32 39.10 -9.16 2.07
C ASP A 32 37.63 -8.73 2.10
N TYR A 33 36.73 -9.62 1.68
CA TYR A 33 35.30 -9.39 1.82
C TYR A 33 34.86 -9.79 3.23
N GLN A 34 34.73 -8.82 4.12
CA GLN A 34 33.99 -8.98 5.38
C GLN A 34 32.50 -9.10 5.05
N LEU A 35 32.06 -10.29 4.67
CA LEU A 35 30.66 -10.60 4.42
C LEU A 35 29.88 -10.39 5.73
N ARG A 36 29.33 -9.18 5.89
CA ARG A 36 28.44 -8.82 7.00
C ARG A 36 27.22 -9.71 6.89
N ARG A 37 27.13 -10.72 7.76
CA ARG A 37 26.00 -11.64 7.79
C ARG A 37 24.73 -10.82 8.09
N VAL A 38 23.93 -10.58 7.07
CA VAL A 38 22.62 -9.91 7.20
C VAL A 38 21.74 -10.85 8.02
N LYS A 39 21.58 -10.54 9.30
CA LYS A 39 20.60 -11.21 10.16
C LYS A 39 19.24 -10.61 9.81
N ILE A 40 18.46 -11.36 9.05
CA ILE A 40 17.06 -11.04 8.82
C ILE A 40 16.33 -11.40 10.12
N GLU A 41 16.18 -10.43 11.01
CA GLU A 41 15.33 -10.58 12.19
C GLU A 41 13.89 -10.39 11.75
N MET A 42 13.11 -11.48 11.78
CA MET A 42 11.68 -11.41 11.49
C MET A 42 10.98 -10.65 12.63
N PRO A 43 10.16 -9.64 12.34
CA PRO A 43 9.41 -8.93 13.37
C PRO A 43 8.46 -9.91 14.08
N ARG A 44 8.57 -9.96 15.41
CA ARG A 44 7.83 -10.90 16.27
C ARG A 44 6.37 -10.50 16.50
N THR A 45 6.00 -9.28 16.12
CA THR A 45 4.67 -8.71 16.25
C THR A 45 4.23 -8.13 14.91
N ILE A 46 2.99 -8.40 14.50
CA ILE A 46 2.40 -7.76 13.33
C ILE A 46 2.18 -6.29 13.69
N PRO A 47 2.74 -5.32 12.94
CA PRO A 47 2.53 -3.93 13.24
C PRO A 47 1.05 -3.57 13.05
N THR A 48 0.45 -2.88 14.03
CA THR A 48 -0.96 -2.48 13.99
C THR A 48 -1.31 -1.69 12.72
N GLY A 49 -0.36 -0.90 12.20
CA GLY A 49 -0.53 -0.18 10.93
C GLY A 49 -0.77 -1.10 9.73
N LEU A 50 -0.17 -2.30 9.69
CA LEU A 50 -0.41 -3.27 8.63
C LEU A 50 -1.83 -3.83 8.70
N ILE A 51 -2.34 -4.11 9.90
CA ILE A 51 -3.72 -4.58 10.10
C ILE A 51 -4.71 -3.53 9.60
N VAL A 52 -4.51 -2.27 9.99
CA VAL A 52 -5.36 -1.15 9.54
C VAL A 52 -5.29 -1.00 8.01
N ALA A 53 -4.09 -1.10 7.42
CA ALA A 53 -3.94 -1.01 5.97
C ALA A 53 -4.68 -2.14 5.23
N VAL A 54 -4.56 -3.39 5.69
CA VAL A 54 -5.27 -4.54 5.10
C VAL A 54 -6.78 -4.36 5.19
N VAL A 55 -7.29 -3.89 6.33
CA VAL A 55 -8.72 -3.63 6.52
C VAL A 55 -9.20 -2.52 5.58
N LEU A 56 -8.46 -1.41 5.49
CA LEU A 56 -8.80 -0.30 4.58
C LEU A 56 -8.80 -0.72 3.11
N VAL A 57 -7.82 -1.53 2.69
CA VAL A 57 -7.77 -2.09 1.33
C VAL A 57 -8.95 -3.02 1.08
N GLY A 58 -9.33 -3.86 2.05
CA GLY A 58 -10.51 -4.72 1.93
C GLY A 58 -11.81 -3.93 1.80
N ILE A 59 -11.96 -2.86 2.58
CA ILE A 59 -13.11 -1.94 2.47
C ILE A 59 -13.11 -1.29 1.08
N LEU A 60 -11.96 -0.80 0.60
CA LEU A 60 -11.83 -0.19 -0.73
C LEU A 60 -12.23 -1.16 -1.84
N PHE A 61 -11.75 -2.40 -1.77
CA PHE A 61 -12.08 -3.43 -2.73
C PHE A 61 -13.59 -3.68 -2.83
N ILE A 62 -14.29 -3.70 -1.69
CA ILE A 62 -15.74 -3.88 -1.67
C ILE A 62 -16.45 -2.65 -2.27
N TYR A 63 -16.08 -1.44 -1.87
CA TYR A 63 -16.71 -0.20 -2.35
C TYR A 63 -16.48 0.08 -3.84
N VAL A 64 -15.33 -0.31 -4.38
CA VAL A 64 -15.02 -0.18 -5.81
C VAL A 64 -15.87 -1.13 -6.66
N GLY A 65 -16.50 -2.15 -6.07
CA GLY A 65 -17.26 -3.15 -6.81
C GLY A 65 -16.43 -4.38 -7.19
N GLY A 66 -15.33 -4.65 -6.48
CA GLY A 66 -14.49 -5.82 -6.76
C GLY A 66 -15.23 -7.15 -6.68
N THR A 67 -16.32 -7.23 -5.91
CA THR A 67 -17.21 -8.41 -5.90
C THR A 67 -18.04 -8.54 -7.18
N TYR A 68 -18.43 -7.42 -7.78
CA TYR A 68 -19.16 -7.39 -9.05
C TYR A 68 -18.23 -7.84 -10.19
N ASP A 69 -17.00 -7.33 -10.21
CA ASP A 69 -15.97 -7.72 -11.19
C ASP A 69 -15.63 -9.22 -11.13
N LEU A 70 -15.68 -9.85 -9.95
CA LEU A 70 -15.43 -11.28 -9.79
C LEU A 70 -16.56 -12.17 -10.32
N THR A 71 -17.78 -11.64 -10.42
CA THR A 71 -18.98 -12.43 -10.76
C THR A 71 -19.39 -12.25 -12.22
N GLN A 72 -18.96 -11.15 -12.85
CA GLN A 72 -19.37 -10.79 -14.21
C GLN A 72 -18.27 -11.13 -15.22
N ASP A 73 -18.57 -12.07 -16.10
CA ASP A 73 -17.81 -12.34 -17.31
C ASP A 73 -18.59 -11.80 -18.53
N PRO A 74 -18.01 -11.01 -19.44
CA PRO A 74 -16.66 -10.44 -19.46
C PRO A 74 -16.53 -9.15 -18.63
N LEU A 75 -15.32 -8.85 -18.16
CA LEU A 75 -14.98 -7.59 -17.49
C LEU A 75 -15.46 -6.39 -18.34
N ALA A 76 -16.31 -5.56 -17.72
CA ALA A 76 -16.95 -4.46 -18.40
C ALA A 76 -15.99 -3.25 -18.49
N PHE A 77 -15.12 -3.28 -19.50
CA PHE A 77 -14.25 -2.17 -19.89
C PHE A 77 -15.05 -1.14 -20.70
N GLY A 78 -15.92 -0.39 -20.01
CA GLY A 78 -16.52 0.88 -20.46
C GLY A 78 -16.65 1.08 -21.98
N GLY A 79 -17.58 0.37 -22.62
CA GLY A 79 -17.82 0.46 -24.05
C GLY A 79 -19.31 0.34 -24.36
N ASP A 80 -19.80 1.19 -25.26
CA ASP A 80 -21.13 1.05 -25.85
C ASP A 80 -21.17 -0.14 -26.83
N GLN A 81 -22.36 -0.64 -27.19
CA GLN A 81 -22.57 -1.68 -28.20
C GLN A 81 -21.95 -1.31 -29.57
N GLN A 82 -21.66 -0.03 -29.79
CA GLN A 82 -21.03 0.53 -30.99
C GLN A 82 -19.51 0.77 -30.86
N GLY A 83 -18.90 0.42 -29.74
CA GLY A 83 -17.44 0.55 -29.51
C GLY A 83 -16.97 1.93 -29.08
N ASN A 84 -17.88 2.84 -28.73
CA ASN A 84 -17.52 4.14 -28.17
C ASN A 84 -17.15 3.98 -26.68
N PRO A 85 -16.04 4.57 -26.20
CA PRO A 85 -15.64 4.45 -24.81
C PRO A 85 -16.62 5.25 -23.93
N VAL A 86 -17.36 4.54 -23.09
CA VAL A 86 -18.31 5.14 -22.14
C VAL A 86 -17.81 4.90 -20.73
N VAL A 87 -17.62 5.98 -19.98
CA VAL A 87 -17.03 5.95 -18.63
C VAL A 87 -18.05 5.56 -17.55
N ILE A 88 -19.35 5.79 -17.81
CA ILE A 88 -20.45 5.56 -16.86
C ILE A 88 -21.53 4.71 -17.53
N SER A 89 -21.90 3.57 -16.94
CA SER A 89 -22.94 2.73 -17.52
C SER A 89 -24.31 3.42 -17.42
N GLN A 90 -25.11 3.36 -18.49
CA GLN A 90 -26.48 3.88 -18.50
C GLN A 90 -27.49 2.91 -17.87
N GLN A 91 -27.04 1.70 -17.53
CA GLN A 91 -27.85 0.65 -16.91
C GLN A 91 -27.58 0.61 -15.41
N LEU A 92 -28.64 0.52 -14.61
CA LEU A 92 -28.52 0.49 -13.15
C LEU A 92 -27.93 -0.83 -12.63
N ASP A 93 -28.21 -1.92 -13.36
CA ASP A 93 -27.78 -3.29 -13.01
C ASP A 93 -26.35 -3.61 -13.49
N HIS A 94 -25.77 -2.70 -14.27
CA HIS A 94 -24.44 -2.84 -14.82
C HIS A 94 -23.49 -1.80 -14.25
N GLN A 95 -22.27 -2.22 -13.91
CA GLN A 95 -21.24 -1.33 -13.40
C GLN A 95 -19.95 -1.57 -14.18
N PHE A 96 -19.35 -0.49 -14.71
CA PHE A 96 -18.03 -0.57 -15.32
C PHE A 96 -16.94 -0.53 -14.24
N LEU A 97 -15.82 -1.22 -14.49
CA LEU A 97 -14.68 -1.24 -13.58
C LEU A 97 -14.15 0.17 -13.32
N VAL A 98 -14.02 0.98 -14.38
CA VAL A 98 -13.55 2.37 -14.28
C VAL A 98 -14.52 3.23 -13.48
N GLU A 99 -15.82 2.99 -13.62
CA GLU A 99 -16.86 3.71 -12.88
C GLU A 99 -16.80 3.38 -11.39
N GLY A 100 -16.72 2.09 -11.05
CA GLY A 100 -16.57 1.63 -9.67
C GLY A 100 -15.29 2.13 -9.02
N LEU A 101 -14.17 2.12 -9.75
CA LEU A 101 -12.89 2.63 -9.27
C LEU A 101 -12.95 4.14 -9.00
N ALA A 102 -13.56 4.91 -9.91
CA ALA A 102 -13.77 6.34 -9.73
C ALA A 102 -14.70 6.67 -8.55
N ALA A 103 -15.83 5.98 -8.45
CA ALA A 103 -16.80 6.17 -7.36
C ALA A 103 -16.19 5.77 -5.99
N GLY A 104 -15.51 4.62 -5.93
CA GLY A 104 -14.83 4.16 -4.72
C GLY A 104 -13.72 5.13 -4.28
N PHE A 105 -12.91 5.64 -5.22
CA PHE A 105 -11.89 6.64 -4.91
C PHE A 105 -12.50 7.93 -4.35
N LEU A 106 -13.58 8.45 -4.96
CA LEU A 106 -14.29 9.64 -4.48
C LEU A 106 -14.90 9.42 -3.08
N MET A 107 -15.46 8.24 -2.81
CA MET A 107 -15.96 7.89 -1.48
C MET A 107 -14.83 7.87 -0.43
N PHE A 108 -13.68 7.31 -0.76
CA PHE A 108 -12.51 7.32 0.13
C PHE A 108 -11.95 8.72 0.36
N LEU A 109 -11.94 9.56 -0.68
CA LEU A 109 -11.56 10.96 -0.58
C LEU A 109 -12.52 11.74 0.34
N GLY A 110 -13.83 11.48 0.24
CA GLY A 110 -14.83 12.01 1.16
C GLY A 110 -14.62 11.57 2.60
N ALA A 111 -14.35 10.28 2.82
CA ALA A 111 -14.01 9.74 4.15
C ALA A 111 -12.72 10.37 4.72
N GLY A 112 -11.71 10.59 3.87
CA GLY A 112 -10.50 11.32 4.22
C GLY A 112 -10.77 12.78 4.61
N GLY A 113 -11.74 13.42 3.96
CA GLY A 113 -12.22 14.75 4.33
C GLY A 113 -12.83 14.77 5.75
N PHE A 114 -13.67 13.79 6.10
CA PHE A 114 -14.18 13.64 7.46
C PHE A 114 -13.06 13.36 8.48
N PHE A 115 -12.07 12.56 8.12
CA PHE A 115 -10.90 12.33 8.96
C PHE A 115 -10.12 13.62 9.22
N LEU A 116 -9.94 14.49 8.21
CA LEU A 116 -9.31 15.81 8.37
C LEU A 116 -10.11 16.72 9.30
N ILE A 117 -11.44 16.72 9.19
CA ILE A 117 -12.32 17.47 10.11
C ILE A 117 -12.14 16.97 11.55
N TYR A 118 -12.14 15.66 11.75
CA TYR A 118 -11.90 15.06 13.07
C TYR A 118 -10.51 15.43 13.61
N TYR A 119 -9.47 15.28 12.79
CA TYR A 119 -8.10 15.59 13.18
C TYR A 119 -7.93 17.07 13.53
N SER A 120 -8.63 17.97 12.84
CA SER A 120 -8.66 19.40 13.14
C SER A 120 -9.08 19.69 14.59
N THR A 121 -9.99 18.92 15.15
CA THR A 121 -10.47 19.12 16.54
C THR A 121 -9.41 18.81 17.60
N GLN A 122 -8.42 17.98 17.25
CA GLN A 122 -7.31 17.64 18.15
C GLN A 122 -6.25 18.76 18.22
N TYR A 123 -6.18 19.65 17.22
CA TYR A 123 -5.25 20.79 17.18
C TYR A 123 -5.80 22.07 17.82
N ALA A 124 -6.57 21.94 18.90
CA ALA A 124 -7.20 23.07 19.58
C ALA A 124 -6.20 24.16 20.05
N TYR A 125 -4.95 23.78 20.33
CA TYR A 125 -3.91 24.68 20.82
C TYR A 125 -3.27 25.57 19.74
N SER A 126 -3.44 25.27 18.45
CA SER A 126 -2.93 26.08 17.34
C SER A 126 -4.09 26.51 16.42
N PRO A 127 -4.76 27.65 16.71
CA PRO A 127 -6.02 28.01 16.07
C PRO A 127 -5.89 28.17 14.55
N LYS A 128 -4.78 28.71 14.06
CA LYS A 128 -4.54 28.89 12.60
C LYS A 128 -4.50 27.56 11.85
N ASN A 129 -3.80 26.56 12.39
CA ASN A 129 -3.65 25.26 11.75
C ASN A 129 -4.96 24.47 11.82
N SER A 130 -5.67 24.52 12.95
CA SER A 130 -6.98 23.91 13.09
C SER A 130 -7.96 24.46 12.05
N THR A 131 -8.08 25.78 11.92
CA THR A 131 -9.01 26.37 10.94
C THR A 131 -8.70 25.96 9.50
N ILE A 132 -7.41 25.88 9.11
CA ILE A 132 -7.02 25.43 7.77
C ILE A 132 -7.39 23.96 7.56
N LEU A 133 -7.10 23.07 8.50
CA LEU A 133 -7.44 21.65 8.40
C LEU A 133 -8.96 21.43 8.31
N LEU A 134 -9.74 22.18 9.10
CA LEU A 134 -11.20 22.14 9.06
C LEU A 134 -11.72 22.59 7.69
N LEU A 135 -11.22 23.69 7.16
CA LEU A 135 -11.68 24.25 5.88
C LEU A 135 -11.31 23.35 4.70
N VAL A 136 -10.10 22.78 4.72
CA VAL A 136 -9.67 21.78 3.73
C VAL A 136 -10.56 20.53 3.83
N GLY A 137 -10.79 20.00 5.04
CA GLY A 137 -11.64 18.83 5.24
C GLY A 137 -13.07 19.04 4.72
N ILE A 138 -13.70 20.17 5.04
CA ILE A 138 -15.03 20.53 4.52
C ILE A 138 -15.01 20.65 3.00
N GLY A 139 -14.01 21.35 2.44
CA GLY A 139 -13.86 21.50 0.99
C GLY A 139 -13.74 20.15 0.28
N THR A 140 -12.92 19.25 0.80
CA THR A 140 -12.74 17.88 0.29
C THR A 140 -14.04 17.08 0.32
N VAL A 141 -14.83 17.15 1.41
CA VAL A 141 -16.14 16.48 1.50
C VAL A 141 -17.13 17.03 0.47
N ILE A 142 -17.19 18.36 0.29
CA ILE A 142 -18.09 18.99 -0.68
C ILE A 142 -17.72 18.58 -2.10
N ILE A 143 -16.43 18.59 -2.44
CA ILE A 143 -15.96 18.17 -3.77
C ILE A 143 -16.33 16.70 -4.02
N ALA A 144 -16.05 15.81 -3.07
CA ALA A 144 -16.41 14.40 -3.17
C ALA A 144 -17.93 14.22 -3.37
N TRP A 145 -18.75 14.91 -2.58
CA TRP A 145 -20.20 14.88 -2.69
C TRP A 145 -20.70 15.33 -4.07
N VAL A 146 -20.21 16.48 -4.56
CA VAL A 146 -20.60 17.01 -5.87
C VAL A 146 -20.19 16.07 -6.99
N SER A 147 -18.99 15.49 -6.93
CA SER A 147 -18.51 14.52 -7.92
C SER A 147 -19.38 13.26 -7.93
N ILE A 148 -19.67 12.66 -6.77
CA ILE A 148 -20.54 11.48 -6.69
C ILE A 148 -21.95 11.81 -7.19
N MET A 149 -22.51 12.96 -6.79
CA MET A 149 -23.81 13.42 -7.27
C MET A 149 -23.85 13.58 -8.80
N SER A 150 -22.76 14.09 -9.39
CA SER A 150 -22.66 14.21 -10.85
C SER A 150 -22.65 12.85 -11.55
N MET A 151 -22.00 11.84 -10.95
CA MET A 151 -21.97 10.48 -11.48
C MET A 151 -23.35 9.81 -11.36
N MET A 152 -24.04 9.96 -10.22
CA MET A 152 -25.39 9.43 -10.05
C MET A 152 -26.37 10.05 -11.05
N ARG A 153 -26.30 11.36 -11.27
CA ARG A 153 -27.10 12.04 -12.29
C ARG A 153 -26.81 11.56 -13.70
N ALA A 154 -25.54 11.29 -14.01
CA ALA A 154 -25.15 10.74 -15.31
C ALA A 154 -25.72 9.33 -15.55
N LYS A 155 -25.99 8.56 -14.48
CA LYS A 155 -26.71 7.28 -14.55
C LYS A 155 -28.24 7.42 -14.65
N GLY A 156 -28.79 8.61 -14.40
CA GLY A 156 -30.24 8.86 -14.45
C GLY A 156 -30.95 8.85 -13.09
N LEU A 157 -30.20 9.05 -11.99
CA LEU A 157 -30.74 9.22 -10.62
C LEU A 157 -30.78 10.70 -10.18
#